data_AF-A0A2M8PJA9-F1
#
_entry.id   AF-A0A2M8PJA9-F1
#
_cell.length_a   1.000
_cell.length_b   1.000
_cell.length_c   1.000
_cell.angle_alpha   90.00
_cell.angle_beta   90.00
_cell.angle_gamma   90.00
#
_symmetry.space_group_name_H-M   'P 1'
#
loop_
_entity.id
_entity.type
_entity.pdbx_description
1 polymer ?
#
loop_
_entity_poly.entity_id
_entity_poly.type
_entity_poly.pdbx_seq_one_letter_code
_entity_poly.pdbx_strand_id
1 'polypeptide(L)'
;TLRGYAEAVARWFGKEAQLEFLPWETWKAQASEEDAAATWDHIAHSPNGSIEKARRLLQYEPRYTSLQAIYEAVQWLIAHEKLKIV
;
A
#
# COMPACT_ATOMS: atom_id res chain seq x y z
N THR A 1 0.57 7.13 -2.54
CA THR A 1 1.87 7.30 -1.85
C THR A 1 1.90 6.39 -0.65
N LEU A 2 3.07 6.01 -0.13
CA LEU A 2 3.16 5.17 1.09
C LEU A 2 2.53 5.85 2.32
N ARG A 3 2.74 7.18 2.47
CA ARG A 3 2.06 8.00 3.49
C ARG A 3 0.54 7.85 3.45
N GLY A 4 -0.06 8.03 2.28
CA GLY A 4 -1.53 7.96 2.13
C GLY A 4 -2.09 6.58 2.45
N TYR A 5 -1.33 5.51 2.16
CA TYR A 5 -1.69 4.16 2.60
C TYR A 5 -1.64 4.04 4.12
N ALA A 6 -0.55 4.45 4.77
CA ALA A 6 -0.43 4.37 6.24
C ALA A 6 -1.56 5.12 6.96
N GLU A 7 -1.89 6.32 6.50
CA GLU A 7 -3.00 7.13 7.04
C GLU A 7 -4.38 6.50 6.79
N ALA A 8 -4.61 5.91 5.62
CA ALA A 8 -5.88 5.25 5.31
C ALA A 8 -6.05 3.98 6.15
N VAL A 9 -5.03 3.13 6.20
CA VAL A 9 -5.05 1.88 6.97
C VAL A 9 -5.27 2.16 8.46
N ALA A 10 -4.54 3.10 9.06
CA ALA A 10 -4.73 3.47 10.47
C ALA A 10 -6.19 3.87 10.75
N ARG A 11 -6.79 4.70 9.87
CA ARG A 11 -8.18 5.13 10.01
C ARG A 11 -9.19 3.99 9.90
N TRP A 12 -8.93 2.98 9.06
CA TRP A 12 -9.79 1.79 8.99
C TRP A 12 -9.91 1.05 10.33
N PHE A 13 -8.89 1.16 11.18
CA PHE A 13 -8.86 0.56 12.52
C PHE A 13 -9.08 1.58 13.65
N GLY A 14 -9.63 2.76 13.34
CA GLY A 14 -9.94 3.79 14.33
C GLY A 14 -8.71 4.41 15.01
N LYS A 15 -7.55 4.38 14.34
CA LYS A 15 -6.29 4.97 14.81
C LYS A 15 -5.91 6.19 13.98
N GLU A 16 -5.21 7.12 14.61
CA GLU A 16 -4.48 8.18 13.90
C GLU A 16 -3.08 7.69 13.58
N ALA A 17 -2.62 7.94 12.34
CA ALA A 17 -1.27 7.56 11.94
C ALA A 17 -0.25 8.55 12.50
N GLN A 18 0.59 8.08 13.42
CA GLN A 18 1.74 8.85 13.92
C GLN A 18 2.97 8.47 13.11
N LEU A 19 3.35 9.32 12.16
CA LEU A 19 4.40 9.03 11.18
C LEU A 19 5.65 9.86 11.43
N GLU A 20 6.80 9.20 11.45
CA GLU A 20 8.12 9.82 11.36
C GLU A 20 8.75 9.47 10.00
N PHE A 21 9.33 10.47 9.32
CA PHE A 21 10.02 10.26 8.04
C PHE A 21 11.53 10.15 8.28
N LEU A 22 12.08 8.98 7.98
CA LEU A 22 13.49 8.69 8.20
C LEU A 22 14.27 8.63 6.88
N PRO A 23 15.57 8.99 6.89
CA PRO A 23 16.48 8.62 5.82
C PRO A 23 16.53 7.10 5.62
N TRP A 24 16.75 6.65 4.38
CA TRP A 24 16.68 5.23 4.02
C TRP A 24 17.55 4.34 4.91
N GLU A 25 18.82 4.69 5.13
CA GLU A 25 19.73 3.89 5.96
C GLU A 25 19.27 3.77 7.42
N THR A 26 18.68 4.84 7.97
CA THR A 26 18.14 4.85 9.34
C THR A 26 16.89 3.97 9.46
N TRP A 27 16.03 3.97 8.44
CA TRP A 27 14.85 3.10 8.41
C TRP A 27 15.26 1.63 8.21
N LYS A 28 16.16 1.37 7.26
CA LYS A 28 16.66 0.02 6.95
C LYS A 28 17.27 -0.67 8.16
N ALA A 29 18.00 0.07 9.01
CA ALA A 29 18.60 -0.48 10.22
C ALA A 29 17.59 -0.99 11.26
N GLN A 30 16.31 -0.62 11.13
CA GLN A 30 15.21 -1.02 12.04
C GLN A 30 14.32 -2.12 11.44
N ALA A 31 14.45 -2.40 10.15
CA ALA A 31 13.68 -3.42 9.45
C ALA A 31 14.44 -4.75 9.40
N SER A 32 13.72 -5.86 9.20
CA SER A 32 14.36 -7.11 8.82
C SER A 32 15.04 -6.98 7.45
N GLU A 33 16.03 -7.83 7.17
CA GLU A 33 16.70 -7.83 5.86
C GLU A 33 15.70 -8.11 4.72
N GLU A 34 14.76 -9.01 4.96
CA GLU A 34 13.67 -9.36 4.03
C GLU A 34 12.76 -8.15 3.74
N ASP A 35 12.26 -7.48 4.79
CA ASP A 35 11.38 -6.32 4.64
C ASP A 35 12.10 -5.14 3.98
N ALA A 36 13.39 -4.96 4.30
CA ALA A 36 14.21 -3.93 3.69
C ALA A 36 14.42 -4.17 2.18
N ALA A 37 14.72 -5.41 1.79
CA ALA A 37 14.87 -5.78 0.38
C ALA A 37 13.56 -5.58 -0.39
N ALA A 38 12.43 -6.09 0.14
CA ALA A 38 11.12 -5.95 -0.49
C ALA A 38 10.70 -4.47 -0.62
N THR A 39 10.96 -3.66 0.41
CA THR A 39 10.66 -2.23 0.39
C THR A 39 11.51 -1.49 -0.64
N TRP A 40 12.81 -1.80 -0.73
CA TRP A 40 13.70 -1.18 -1.71
C TRP A 40 13.26 -1.50 -3.14
N ASP A 41 12.96 -2.76 -3.42
CA ASP A 41 12.49 -3.20 -4.74
C ASP A 41 11.19 -2.48 -5.12
N HIS A 42 10.25 -2.31 -4.18
CA HIS A 42 9.03 -1.57 -4.43
C HIS A 42 9.32 -0.09 -4.74
N ILE A 43 10.19 0.57 -3.96
CA ILE A 43 10.53 2.00 -4.17
C ILE A 43 11.22 2.20 -5.53
N ALA A 44 12.19 1.34 -5.85
CA ALA A 44 13.00 1.45 -7.06
C ALA A 44 12.20 1.20 -8.35
N HIS A 45 11.14 0.38 -8.28
CA HIS A 45 10.44 -0.09 -9.46
C HIS A 45 8.98 0.35 -9.57
N SER A 46 8.42 1.10 -8.61
CA SER A 46 6.99 1.49 -8.57
C SER A 46 6.55 2.27 -9.82
N PRO A 47 5.96 1.61 -10.84
CA PRO A 47 5.68 2.26 -12.11
C PRO A 47 4.38 3.05 -12.01
N ASN A 48 4.37 4.27 -12.53
CA ASN A 48 3.15 5.03 -12.76
C ASN A 48 2.99 5.22 -14.27
N GLY A 49 2.01 4.53 -14.84
CA GLY A 49 1.73 4.55 -16.27
C GLY A 49 0.37 5.14 -16.57
N SER A 50 0.28 5.87 -17.67
CA SER A 50 -1.00 6.34 -18.21
C SER A 50 -1.86 5.16 -18.68
N ILE A 51 -3.16 5.22 -18.37
CA ILE A 51 -4.17 4.27 -18.85
C ILE A 51 -4.93 4.76 -20.09
N GLU A 52 -4.49 5.86 -20.73
CA GLU A 52 -5.21 6.49 -21.84
C GLU A 52 -5.44 5.55 -23.04
N LYS A 53 -4.48 4.66 -23.32
CA LYS A 53 -4.65 3.65 -24.39
C LYS A 53 -5.82 2.71 -24.09
N ALA A 54 -5.96 2.27 -22.84
CA ALA A 54 -7.05 1.39 -22.42
C ALA A 54 -8.39 2.13 -22.43
N ARG A 55 -8.44 3.39 -21.98
CA ARG A 55 -9.62 4.26 -22.11
C ARG A 55 -10.07 4.37 -23.56
N ARG A 56 -9.15 4.68 -24.49
CA ARG A 56 -9.48 4.86 -25.91
C ARG A 56 -9.95 3.58 -26.60
N LEU A 57 -9.26 2.46 -26.37
CA LEU A 57 -9.51 1.22 -27.13
C LEU A 57 -10.57 0.32 -26.50
N LEU A 58 -10.68 0.34 -25.17
CA LEU A 58 -11.53 -0.58 -24.42
C LEU A 58 -12.65 0.14 -23.64
N GLN A 59 -12.70 1.47 -23.69
CA GLN A 59 -13.60 2.27 -22.84
C GLN A 59 -13.43 1.92 -21.35
N TYR A 60 -12.19 1.55 -20.97
CA TYR A 60 -11.88 1.12 -19.62
C TYR A 60 -11.92 2.30 -18.65
N GLU A 61 -12.77 2.21 -17.64
CA GLU A 61 -12.82 3.11 -16.49
C GLU A 61 -12.66 2.28 -15.20
N PRO A 62 -11.61 2.50 -14.38
CA PRO A 62 -11.47 1.80 -13.12
C PRO A 62 -12.65 2.09 -12.19
N ARG A 63 -13.41 1.04 -11.83
CA ARG A 63 -14.51 1.15 -10.86
C ARG A 63 -14.02 1.39 -9.43
N TYR A 64 -12.84 0.86 -9.09
CA TYR A 64 -12.28 0.90 -7.75
C TYR A 64 -11.02 1.75 -7.72
N THR A 65 -10.89 2.53 -6.66
CA THR A 65 -9.63 3.17 -6.28
C THR A 65 -8.68 2.12 -5.67
N SER A 66 -7.38 2.40 -5.66
CA SER A 66 -6.41 1.50 -5.03
C SER A 66 -6.69 1.29 -3.54
N LEU A 67 -7.19 2.29 -2.82
CA LEU A 67 -7.56 2.15 -1.41
C LEU A 67 -8.78 1.26 -1.20
N GLN A 68 -9.78 1.30 -2.09
CA GLN A 68 -10.92 0.37 -2.01
C GLN A 68 -10.49 -1.07 -2.23
N ALA A 69 -9.66 -1.31 -3.25
CA ALA A 69 -9.14 -2.65 -3.53
C ALA A 69 -8.32 -3.22 -2.36
N ILE A 70 -7.45 -2.39 -1.75
CA ILE A 70 -6.64 -2.80 -0.61
C ILE A 70 -7.48 -3.00 0.66
N TYR A 71 -8.48 -2.16 0.89
CA TYR A 71 -9.43 -2.36 2.00
C TYR A 71 -10.13 -3.71 1.87
N GLU A 72 -10.72 -4.02 0.71
CA GLU A 72 -11.38 -5.30 0.47
C GLU A 72 -10.44 -6.49 0.65
N ALA A 73 -9.19 -6.40 0.15
CA ALA A 73 -8.20 -7.45 0.33
C ALA A 73 -7.83 -7.67 1.82
N VAL A 74 -7.63 -6.60 2.58
CA VAL A 74 -7.34 -6.67 4.02
C VAL A 74 -8.52 -7.28 4.78
N GLN A 75 -9.75 -6.83 4.50
CA GLN A 75 -10.96 -7.40 5.11
C GLN A 75 -11.10 -8.89 4.78
N TRP A 76 -10.79 -9.30 3.54
CA TRP A 76 -10.78 -10.71 3.16
C TRP A 76 -9.76 -11.52 3.97
N LEU A 77 -8.54 -11.01 4.14
CA LEU A 77 -7.50 -11.67 4.93
C LEU A 77 -7.90 -11.84 6.40
N ILE A 78 -8.55 -10.83 6.98
CA ILE A 78 -9.08 -10.89 8.35
C ILE A 78 -10.19 -11.95 8.45
N ALA A 79 -11.16 -11.90 7.55
CA ALA A 79 -12.30 -12.82 7.54
C ALA A 79 -11.89 -14.30 7.36
N HIS A 80 -10.72 -14.55 6.76
CA HIS A 80 -10.16 -15.89 6.54
C HIS A 80 -9.00 -16.22 7.50
N GLU A 81 -8.84 -15.45 8.58
CA GLU A 81 -7.83 -15.66 9.63
C GLU A 81 -6.39 -15.69 9.11
N LYS A 82 -6.14 -15.09 7.94
CA LYS A 82 -4.81 -14.92 7.34
C LYS A 82 -4.09 -13.70 7.90
N LEU A 83 -4.83 -12.76 8.48
CA LEU A 83 -4.31 -11.60 9.18
C LEU A 83 -4.96 -11.53 10.57
N LYS A 84 -4.16 -11.54 11.63
CA LYS A 84 -4.63 -11.35 13.01
C LYS A 84 -4.57 -9.87 13.34
N ILE A 85 -5.69 -9.33 13.80
CA ILE A 85 -5.72 -8.00 14.43
C ILE A 85 -5.46 -8.23 15.92
N VAL A 86 -4.42 -7.57 16.44
CA VAL A 86 -3.99 -7.66 17.84
C VAL A 86 -4.43 -6.42 18.60
#